data_AF-A0A679INU2-F1
#
_entry.id   AF-A0A679INU2-F1
#
_cell.length_a   1.000
_cell.length_b   1.000
_cell.length_c   1.000
_cell.angle_alpha   90.00
_cell.angle_beta   90.00
_cell.angle_gamma   90.00
#
_symmetry.space_group_name_H-M   'P 1'
#
loop_
_entity.id
_entity.type
_entity.pdbx_description
1 polymer ?
#
loop_
_entity_poly.entity_id
_entity_poly.type
_entity_poly.pdbx_seq_one_letter_code
_entity_poly.pdbx_strand_id
1 'polypeptide(L)' 'MGKTLFDKVWERHVITGEEGGAQLLYVDLQLIHEVTSPQAFEGLRQWVKKSRNCAYGGT' A
#
# COMPACT_ATOMS: atom_id res chain seq x y z
N MET A 1 -11.02 -30.15 1.00
CA MET A 1 -9.68 -29.81 0.48
C MET A 1 -9.03 -28.88 1.50
N GLY A 2 -7.80 -29.17 1.94
CA GLY A 2 -7.17 -28.38 3.01
C GLY A 2 -6.70 -27.02 2.51
N LYS A 3 -6.87 -25.96 3.29
CA LYS A 3 -6.33 -24.63 2.97
C LYS A 3 -4.80 -24.68 2.92
N THR A 4 -4.21 -24.08 1.89
CA THR A 4 -2.75 -23.97 1.75
C THR A 4 -2.18 -22.99 2.77
N LEU A 5 -0.85 -23.00 2.93
CA LEU A 5 -0.18 -21.99 3.77
C LEU A 5 -0.41 -20.58 3.23
N PHE A 6 -0.42 -20.44 1.90
CA PHE A 6 -0.70 -19.17 1.24
C PHE A 6 -2.08 -18.65 1.62
N ASP A 7 -3.12 -19.49 1.54
CA ASP A 7 -4.50 -19.09 1.86
C ASP A 7 -4.61 -18.60 3.31
N LYS A 8 -3.93 -19.28 4.24
CA LYS A 8 -3.93 -18.89 5.66
C LYS A 8 -3.27 -17.54 5.90
N VAL A 9 -2.17 -17.25 5.20
CA VAL A 9 -1.48 -15.96 5.31
C VAL A 9 -2.32 -14.88 4.65
N TRP A 10 -2.86 -15.14 3.46
CA TRP A 10 -3.69 -14.20 2.71
C TRP A 10 -4.93 -13.78 3.50
N GLU A 11 -5.72 -14.74 3.99
CA GLU A 11 -6.92 -14.48 4.81
C GLU A 11 -6.63 -13.65 6.07
N ARG A 12 -5.42 -13.74 6.62
CA ARG A 12 -5.03 -12.96 7.81
C ARG A 12 -4.72 -11.49 7.50
N HIS A 13 -4.31 -11.16 6.27
CA HIS A 13 -3.87 -9.81 5.91
C HIS A 13 -4.91 -9.02 5.11
N VAL A 14 -5.96 -9.67 4.60
CA VAL A 14 -7.07 -8.97 3.93
C VAL A 14 -7.91 -8.22 4.96
N ILE A 15 -8.08 -6.91 4.75
CA ILE A 15 -8.94 -6.06 5.58
C ILE A 15 -10.35 -5.98 4.97
N THR A 16 -10.44 -5.82 3.65
CA THR A 16 -11.70 -5.70 2.91
C THR A 16 -11.49 -6.07 1.43
N GLY A 17 -12.57 -6.43 0.74
CA GLY A 17 -12.60 -6.77 -0.67
C GLY A 17 -13.26 -8.12 -0.93
N GLU A 18 -13.58 -8.39 -2.19
CA GLU A 18 -14.20 -9.63 -2.62
C GLU A 18 -13.14 -10.62 -3.15
N GLU A 19 -13.40 -11.92 -2.98
CA GLU A 19 -12.56 -12.97 -3.58
C GLU A 19 -12.58 -12.86 -5.11
N GLY A 20 -11.39 -12.75 -5.71
CA GLY A 20 -11.23 -12.54 -7.15
C GLY A 20 -11.29 -11.08 -7.61
N GLY A 21 -11.60 -10.14 -6.71
CA GLY A 21 -11.59 -8.70 -6.96
C GLY A 21 -10.37 -7.99 -6.38
N ALA A 22 -10.41 -6.65 -6.41
CA ALA A 22 -9.42 -5.84 -5.72
C ALA A 22 -9.61 -5.96 -4.20
N GLN A 23 -8.53 -6.29 -3.48
CA GLN A 23 -8.54 -6.46 -2.03
C GLN A 23 -7.57 -5.47 -1.37
N LEU A 24 -7.98 -4.96 -0.22
CA LEU A 24 -7.12 -4.16 0.63
C LEU A 24 -6.33 -5.08 1.57
N LEU A 25 -5.00 -5.08 1.42
CA LEU A 25 -4.09 -5.87 2.21
C LEU A 25 -3.34 -5.02 3.23
N TYR A 26 -3.24 -5.52 4.45
CA TYR A 26 -2.31 -5.05 5.45
C TYR A 26 -0.91 -5.60 5.16
N VAL A 27 0.11 -4.74 5.25
CA VAL A 27 1.52 -5.12 5.04
C VAL A 27 2.31 -4.80 6.31
N ASP A 28 2.73 -5.84 7.03
CA ASP A 28 3.46 -5.70 8.30
C ASP A 28 4.90 -5.20 8.13
N LEU A 29 5.55 -5.57 7.02
CA LEU A 29 6.97 -5.25 6.78
C LEU A 29 7.21 -4.83 5.34
N GLN A 30 7.78 -3.64 5.17
CA GLN A 30 8.26 -3.13 3.89
C GLN A 30 9.78 -3.02 3.95
N LEU A 31 10.48 -3.92 3.25
CA LEU A 31 11.93 -3.87 3.09
C LEU A 31 12.29 -3.11 1.82
N ILE A 32 13.11 -2.08 1.96
CA ILE A 32 13.60 -1.26 0.85
C ILE A 32 15.13 -1.36 0.83
N HIS A 33 15.70 -1.47 -0.36
CA HIS A 33 17.15 -1.47 -0.56
C HIS A 33 17.62 -0.13 -1.14
N GLU A 34 18.85 0.29 -0.87
CA GLU A 34 19.36 1.64 -1.22
C GLU A 34 19.26 1.98 -2.72
N VAL A 35 19.31 0.98 -3.60
CA VAL A 35 19.24 1.17 -5.05
C VAL A 35 17.82 1.46 -5.55
N THR A 36 16.77 1.05 -4.82
CA THR A 36 15.36 1.27 -5.17
C THR A 36 14.66 2.30 -4.27
N SER A 37 15.38 2.84 -3.29
CA SER A 37 14.84 3.81 -2.33
C SER A 37 14.45 5.15 -2.98
N PRO A 38 15.28 5.79 -3.84
CA PRO A 38 14.97 7.13 -4.35
C PRO A 38 13.63 7.21 -5.11
N GLN A 39 13.33 6.20 -5.95
CA GLN A 39 12.13 6.12 -6.77
C GLN A 39 10.85 5.93 -5.94
N ALA A 40 10.88 5.06 -4.92
CA ALA A 40 9.72 4.84 -4.04
C ALA A 40 9.36 6.10 -3.24
N PHE A 41 10.37 6.86 -2.78
CA PHE A 41 10.16 8.07 -1.99
C PHE A 41 9.82 9.30 -2.84
N GLU A 42 10.10 9.31 -4.15
CA GLU A 42 9.69 10.40 -5.04
C GLU A 42 8.17 10.49 -5.16
N GLY A 43 7.48 9.36 -5.33
CA GLY A 43 6.02 9.32 -5.36
C GLY A 43 5.38 9.85 -4.07
N LEU A 44 5.93 9.48 -2.90
CA LEU A 44 5.51 10.01 -1.61
C LEU A 44 5.73 11.53 -1.50
N ARG A 45 6.88 12.03 -1.95
CA ARG A 45 7.20 13.47 -1.94
C ARG A 45 6.26 14.29 -2.81
N GLN A 46 5.91 13.78 -4.00
CA GLN A 46 4.95 14.46 -4.88
C GLN A 46 3.55 14.52 -4.25
N TRP A 47 3.09 13.43 -3.63
CA TRP A 47 1.80 13.40 -2.95
C TRP A 47 1.74 14.37 -1.77
N VAL A 48 2.76 14.38 -0.91
CA VAL A 48 2.86 15.32 0.22
C VAL A 48 2.92 16.78 -0.25
N LYS A 49 3.62 17.07 -1.36
CA LYS A 49 3.66 18.41 -1.95
C LYS A 49 2.28 18.84 -2.47
N LYS A 50 1.54 17.93 -3.13
CA LYS A 50 0.18 18.18 -3.63
C LYS A 50 -0.79 18.48 -2.48
N SER A 51 -0.77 17.70 -1.41
CA SER A 51 -1.64 17.90 -0.25
C SER A 51 -1.39 19.23 0.47
N ARG A 52 -0.13 19.68 0.55
CA ARG A 52 0.22 21.00 1.13
C ARG A 52 -0.26 22.18 0.28
N ASN A 53 -0.17 22.07 -1.05
CA ASN A 53 -0.63 23.13 -1.94
C ASN A 53 -2.15 23.14 -2.13
N CYS A 54 -2.83 22.01 -1.90
CA CYS A 54 -4.29 21.92 -1.98
C CYS A 54 -5.01 22.67 -0.84
N ALA A 55 -4.31 23.00 0.25
CA ALA A 55 -4.85 23.80 1.35
C ALA A 55 -4.82 25.34 1.09
N TYR A 56 -4.22 25.79 -0.01
CA TYR A 56 -4.06 27.21 -0.38
C TYR A 56 -4.75 27.57 -1.70
N GLY A 57 -5.87 26.91 -2.03
CA GLY A 57 -6.61 27.14 -3.28
C GLY A 57 -8.13 27.12 -3.11
N GLY A 58 -8.62 27.56 -1.96
CA GLY A 58 -10.04 27.55 -1.60
C GLY A 58 -10.51 28.85 -0.97
N THR A 59 -10.23 29.97 -1.64
CA THR A 59 -11.05 31.20 -1.66
C THR A 59 -10.93 31.80 -3.05
#